data_AF-A0A6T9LW62-F1
#
_entry.id   AF-A0A6T9LW62-F1
#
_cell.length_a   1.000
_cell.length_b   1.000
_cell.length_c   1.000
_cell.angle_alpha   90.00
_cell.angle_beta   90.00
_cell.angle_gamma   90.00
#
_symmetry.space_group_name_H-M   'P 1'
#
loop_
_entity.id
_entity.type
_entity.pdbx_description
1 polymer ?
#
loop_
_entity_poly.entity_id
_entity_poly.type
_entity_poly.pdbx_seq_one_letter_code
_entity_poly.pdbx_strand_id
1 'polypeptide(L)'
;MVSALGSQGRVLYDRHVLYVDFPRFGLPQPSYINMVRDPLAMQLSAYYFWRECFCVARQPFCVSALSQMQGDGDHQIRSMRHICSMGIDDVYAQVDPQPTVGLMTRWFCGQDPVCKAPDPQPHTQRHLALERAVHHIRMMYVWVGVLER
;
A
#
# COMPACT_ATOMS: atom_id res chain seq x y z
N MET A 1 -5.65 8.97 20.56
CA MET A 1 -5.77 10.25 19.81
C MET A 1 -6.86 10.14 18.74
N VAL A 2 -8.10 9.84 19.15
CA VAL A 2 -9.30 9.77 18.26
C VAL A 2 -10.49 10.48 18.92
N SER A 3 -10.46 10.71 20.24
CA SER A 3 -11.54 11.39 20.98
C SER A 3 -11.71 12.88 20.67
N ALA A 4 -10.76 13.51 19.97
CA ALA A 4 -10.80 14.94 19.65
C ALA A 4 -11.53 15.29 18.34
N LEU A 5 -11.93 14.29 17.53
CA LEU A 5 -12.69 14.53 16.29
C LEU A 5 -14.21 14.51 16.51
N GLY A 6 -14.65 14.38 17.77
CA GLY A 6 -16.04 14.17 18.15
C GLY A 6 -16.93 15.41 18.20
N SER A 7 -16.45 16.60 17.85
CA SER A 7 -17.28 17.82 17.83
C SER A 7 -17.54 18.30 16.40
N GLN A 8 -18.66 17.85 15.83
CA GLN A 8 -19.48 18.50 14.78
C GLN A 8 -18.98 18.60 13.32
N GLY A 9 -17.93 17.88 12.90
CA GLY A 9 -17.49 17.87 11.49
C GLY A 9 -17.62 16.50 10.81
N ARG A 10 -18.05 16.48 9.54
CA ARG A 10 -17.71 15.35 8.64
C ARG A 10 -16.20 15.45 8.37
N VAL A 11 -15.44 14.42 8.69
CA VAL A 11 -13.99 14.39 8.51
C VAL A 11 -13.64 13.40 7.41
N LEU A 12 -12.78 13.83 6.49
CA LEU A 12 -12.12 12.92 5.53
C LEU A 12 -10.75 12.54 6.11
N TYR A 13 -10.50 11.24 6.21
CA TYR A 13 -9.24 10.70 6.71
C TYR A 13 -8.61 9.81 5.63
N ASP A 14 -7.41 10.16 5.18
CA ASP A 14 -6.65 9.41 4.20
C ASP A 14 -5.31 8.96 4.80
N ARG A 15 -5.03 7.66 4.72
CA ARG A 15 -3.73 7.07 5.07
C ARG A 15 -3.54 5.74 4.34
N HIS A 16 -2.29 5.31 4.24
CA HIS A 16 -1.90 3.96 3.86
C HIS A 16 -2.19 2.98 5.02
N VAL A 17 -3.46 2.66 5.27
CA VAL A 17 -3.91 1.72 6.31
C VAL A 17 -4.78 0.61 5.70
N LEU A 18 -4.49 -0.65 6.04
CA LEU A 18 -5.30 -1.81 5.62
C LEU A 18 -6.73 -1.67 6.17
N TYR A 19 -7.72 -2.20 5.47
CA TYR A 19 -9.11 -2.20 5.93
C TYR A 19 -9.24 -2.59 7.41
N VAL A 20 -9.98 -1.77 8.17
CA VAL A 20 -10.24 -1.98 9.60
C VAL A 20 -11.73 -2.19 9.80
N ASP A 21 -12.06 -3.30 10.46
CA ASP A 21 -13.40 -3.62 10.90
C ASP A 21 -13.65 -2.93 12.26
N PHE A 22 -14.19 -1.71 12.23
CA PHE A 22 -14.44 -0.88 13.41
C PHE A 22 -15.43 -1.52 14.41
N PRO A 23 -16.50 -2.19 13.96
CA PRO A 23 -17.40 -2.95 14.82
C PRO A 23 -16.71 -3.96 15.75
N ARG A 24 -15.57 -4.55 15.35
CA ARG A 24 -14.77 -5.44 16.24
C ARG A 24 -14.25 -4.74 17.49
N PHE A 25 -14.18 -3.41 17.48
CA PHE A 25 -13.74 -2.59 18.59
C PHE A 25 -14.91 -1.88 19.29
N GLY A 26 -16.16 -2.24 18.98
CA GLY A 26 -17.35 -1.56 19.51
C GLY A 26 -17.55 -0.15 18.98
N LEU A 27 -16.94 0.17 17.84
CA LEU A 27 -17.03 1.49 17.20
C LEU A 27 -17.94 1.43 15.95
N PRO A 28 -18.62 2.53 15.59
CA PRO A 28 -19.38 2.59 14.35
C PRO A 28 -18.45 2.49 13.13
N GLN A 29 -18.91 1.78 12.10
CA GLN A 29 -18.17 1.64 10.84
C GLN A 29 -18.17 2.97 10.08
N PRO A 30 -17.00 3.60 9.82
CA PRO A 30 -16.93 4.75 8.94
C PRO A 30 -17.21 4.35 7.48
N SER A 31 -17.65 5.32 6.68
CA SER A 31 -17.77 5.15 5.24
C SER A 31 -16.38 5.01 4.60
N TYR A 32 -16.13 3.88 3.95
CA TYR A 32 -14.90 3.66 3.19
C TYR A 32 -15.09 4.01 1.72
N ILE A 33 -14.10 4.71 1.17
CA ILE A 33 -13.90 4.88 -0.27
C ILE A 33 -12.44 4.58 -0.60
N ASN A 34 -12.17 4.15 -1.82
CA ASN A 34 -10.80 3.99 -2.29
C ASN A 34 -10.70 4.10 -3.81
N MET A 35 -9.49 4.00 -4.34
CA MET A 35 -9.22 3.84 -5.77
C MET A 35 -8.25 2.68 -5.98
N VAL A 36 -8.44 1.96 -7.08
CA VAL A 36 -7.53 0.92 -7.56
C VAL A 36 -6.95 1.30 -8.91
N ARG A 37 -5.91 0.59 -9.30
CA ARG A 37 -5.20 0.75 -10.55
C ARG A 37 -4.95 -0.62 -11.16
N ASP A 38 -4.73 -0.70 -12.47
CA ASP A 38 -4.11 -1.89 -13.04
C ASP A 38 -2.82 -2.26 -12.27
N PRO A 39 -2.65 -3.53 -11.83
CA PRO A 39 -1.51 -3.93 -11.01
C PRO A 39 -0.15 -3.68 -11.65
N LEU A 40 -0.03 -3.91 -12.97
CA LEU A 40 1.23 -3.74 -13.69
C LEU A 40 1.56 -2.24 -13.83
N ALA A 41 0.57 -1.42 -14.19
CA ALA A 41 0.73 0.03 -14.25
C ALA A 41 1.09 0.63 -12.87
N MET A 42 0.55 0.07 -11.78
CA MET A 42 0.89 0.46 -10.42
C MET A 42 2.36 0.14 -10.09
N GLN A 43 2.83 -1.06 -10.42
CA GLN A 43 4.25 -1.43 -10.24
C GLN A 43 5.16 -0.53 -11.06
N LEU A 44 4.88 -0.35 -12.35
CA LEU A 44 5.65 0.55 -13.22
C LEU A 44 5.77 1.96 -12.64
N SER A 45 4.66 2.48 -12.11
CA SER A 45 4.64 3.78 -11.44
C SER A 45 5.50 3.82 -10.18
N ALA A 46 5.47 2.75 -9.37
CA ALA A 46 6.29 2.63 -8.16
C ALA A 46 7.79 2.56 -8.50
N TYR A 47 8.17 1.82 -9.55
CA TYR A 47 9.55 1.76 -10.03
C TYR A 47 10.09 3.16 -10.35
N TYR A 48 9.37 3.95 -11.17
CA TYR A 48 9.83 5.29 -11.51
C TYR A 48 9.79 6.25 -10.32
N PHE A 49 8.77 6.15 -9.45
CA PHE A 49 8.72 6.95 -8.22
C PHE A 49 9.98 6.76 -7.36
N TRP A 50 10.40 5.51 -7.13
CA TRP A 50 11.59 5.22 -6.34
C TRP A 50 12.88 5.58 -7.07
N ARG A 51 12.94 5.36 -8.38
CA ARG A 51 14.11 5.73 -9.19
C ARG A 51 14.37 7.24 -9.15
N GLU A 52 13.33 8.07 -9.21
CA GLU A 52 13.48 9.52 -9.01
C GLU A 52 14.11 9.84 -7.65
N CYS A 53 13.67 9.16 -6.58
CA CYS A 53 14.21 9.35 -5.24
C CYS A 53 15.66 8.92 -5.06
N PHE A 54 16.11 7.88 -5.76
CA PHE A 54 17.44 7.32 -5.59
C PHE A 54 18.47 7.90 -6.57
N CYS A 55 18.04 8.38 -7.74
CA CYS A 55 18.94 8.64 -8.87
C CYS A 55 19.10 10.11 -9.27
N VAL A 56 18.05 10.93 -9.15
CA VAL A 56 18.03 12.26 -9.78
C VAL A 56 18.44 13.36 -8.80
N ALA A 57 17.85 13.46 -7.61
CA ALA A 57 18.31 14.26 -6.46
C ALA A 57 17.29 14.13 -5.31
N ARG A 58 17.69 14.47 -4.08
CA ARG A 58 16.82 14.48 -2.87
C ARG A 58 15.64 15.43 -3.05
N GLN A 59 14.55 14.93 -3.62
CA GLN A 59 13.27 15.62 -3.53
C GLN A 59 12.78 15.56 -2.07
N PRO A 60 12.16 16.63 -1.53
CA PRO A 60 11.66 16.63 -0.15
C PRO A 60 10.71 15.46 0.14
N PHE A 61 9.88 15.07 -0.84
CA PHE A 61 8.98 13.93 -0.71
C PHE A 61 9.73 12.61 -0.54
N CYS A 62 10.91 12.45 -1.13
CA CYS A 62 11.72 11.24 -1.00
C CYS A 62 12.24 11.07 0.42
N VAL A 63 12.70 12.15 1.06
CA VAL A 63 13.13 12.09 2.45
C VAL A 63 11.94 11.70 3.36
N SER A 64 10.75 12.25 3.12
CA SER A 64 9.55 11.89 3.89
C SER A 64 9.04 10.45 3.62
N ALA A 65 9.20 9.94 2.40
CA ALA A 65 8.83 8.58 2.05
C ALA A 65 9.80 7.56 2.69
N LEU A 66 11.09 7.88 2.69
CA LEU A 66 12.15 7.05 3.26
C LEU A 66 12.26 7.17 4.78
N SER A 67 11.85 8.28 5.39
CA SER A 67 11.86 8.44 6.86
C SER A 67 10.88 7.49 7.56
N GLN A 68 9.93 6.88 6.84
CA GLN A 68 9.07 5.82 7.36
C GLN A 68 9.77 4.45 7.38
N MET A 69 10.88 4.31 6.64
CA MET A 69 11.73 3.13 6.73
C MET A 69 12.76 3.33 7.84
N GLN A 70 13.07 2.28 8.59
CA GLN A 70 14.04 2.35 9.68
C GLN A 70 15.42 2.79 9.16
N GLY A 71 15.95 3.89 9.69
CA GLY A 71 17.31 4.35 9.44
C GLY A 71 17.43 5.79 8.95
N ASP A 72 18.66 6.21 8.72
CA ASP A 72 18.98 7.51 8.10
C ASP A 72 18.57 7.48 6.62
N GLY A 73 17.67 8.37 6.21
CA GLY A 73 17.26 8.50 4.81
C GLY A 73 18.44 8.80 3.88
N ASP A 74 19.53 9.40 4.37
CA ASP A 74 20.76 9.59 3.60
C ASP A 74 21.51 8.29 3.32
N HIS A 75 21.49 7.36 4.26
CA HIS A 75 22.06 6.04 4.09
C HIS A 75 21.24 5.21 3.09
N GLN A 76 19.91 5.22 3.22
CA GLN A 76 19.03 4.45 2.32
C GLN A 76 19.09 4.92 0.87
N ILE A 77 19.15 6.24 0.64
CA ILE A 77 19.29 6.76 -0.73
C ILE A 77 20.60 6.27 -1.36
N ARG A 78 21.69 6.26 -0.58
CA ARG A 78 23.01 5.81 -1.07
C ARG A 78 23.04 4.31 -1.34
N SER A 79 22.45 3.48 -0.48
CA SER A 79 22.43 2.02 -0.67
C SER A 79 21.63 1.60 -1.91
N MET A 80 20.60 2.35 -2.29
CA MET A 80 19.76 2.03 -3.44
C MET A 80 20.22 2.63 -4.78
N ARG A 81 21.35 3.36 -4.84
CA ARG A 81 21.82 3.95 -6.11
C ARG A 81 22.13 2.94 -7.22
N HIS A 82 22.36 1.67 -6.88
CA HIS A 82 22.62 0.63 -7.87
C HIS A 82 21.44 0.42 -8.83
N ILE A 83 20.21 0.76 -8.43
CA ILE A 83 19.03 0.63 -9.31
C ILE A 83 19.03 1.66 -10.45
N CYS A 84 19.83 2.72 -10.37
CA CYS A 84 19.86 3.80 -11.36
C CYS A 84 20.36 3.36 -12.73
N SER A 85 21.14 2.28 -12.76
CA SER A 85 21.66 1.64 -13.97
C SER A 85 20.90 0.36 -14.33
N MET A 86 19.86 -0.02 -13.59
CA MET A 86 19.12 -1.27 -13.79
C MET A 86 17.82 -1.05 -14.58
N GLY A 87 17.50 -2.01 -15.44
CA GLY A 87 16.18 -2.10 -16.06
C GLY A 87 15.11 -2.44 -15.02
N ILE A 88 13.84 -2.18 -15.35
CA ILE A 88 12.71 -2.50 -14.47
C ILE A 88 12.64 -3.99 -14.15
N ASP A 89 12.85 -4.84 -15.15
CA ASP A 89 12.82 -6.30 -14.99
C ASP A 89 13.93 -6.77 -14.04
N ASP A 90 15.13 -6.18 -14.14
CA ASP A 90 16.25 -6.51 -13.25
C ASP A 90 15.97 -6.11 -11.81
N VAL A 91 15.37 -4.93 -11.59
CA VAL A 91 15.01 -4.46 -10.24
C VAL A 91 14.00 -5.42 -9.61
N TYR A 92 12.96 -5.82 -10.35
CA TYR A 92 11.95 -6.73 -9.85
C TYR A 92 12.35 -8.20 -9.84
N ALA A 93 13.49 -8.57 -10.43
CA ALA A 93 14.07 -9.90 -10.28
C ALA A 93 15.07 -9.98 -9.12
N GLN A 94 15.82 -8.90 -8.85
CA GLN A 94 17.03 -8.95 -8.00
C GLN A 94 16.90 -8.14 -6.70
N VAL A 95 16.17 -7.02 -6.73
CA VAL A 95 16.10 -6.06 -5.60
C VAL A 95 14.78 -6.19 -4.87
N ASP A 96 13.68 -6.29 -5.61
CA ASP A 96 12.34 -6.50 -5.08
C ASP A 96 11.67 -7.69 -5.80
N PRO A 97 12.11 -8.94 -5.51
CA PRO A 97 11.67 -10.16 -6.19
C PRO A 97 10.19 -10.52 -5.95
N GLN A 98 9.50 -9.81 -5.05
CA GLN A 98 8.07 -9.98 -4.80
C GLN A 98 7.38 -8.62 -4.77
N PRO A 99 7.43 -7.87 -5.87
CA PRO A 99 7.07 -6.46 -5.84
C PRO A 99 5.58 -6.33 -5.74
N THR A 100 5.05 -6.10 -4.53
CA THR A 100 3.66 -5.68 -4.31
C THR A 100 2.58 -6.45 -5.11
N VAL A 101 2.85 -7.68 -5.56
CA VAL A 101 1.89 -8.51 -6.29
C VAL A 101 0.85 -8.94 -5.26
N GLY A 102 -0.37 -8.42 -5.39
CA GLY A 102 -1.42 -8.59 -4.39
C GLY A 102 -1.44 -7.52 -3.29
N LEU A 103 -0.67 -6.42 -3.41
CA LEU A 103 -0.75 -5.31 -2.47
C LEU A 103 -2.17 -4.76 -2.36
N MET A 104 -2.86 -4.58 -3.49
CA MET A 104 -4.26 -4.19 -3.51
C MET A 104 -5.13 -5.20 -2.74
N THR A 105 -4.92 -6.51 -2.97
CA THR A 105 -5.61 -7.56 -2.21
C THR A 105 -5.38 -7.39 -0.71
N ARG A 106 -4.15 -7.16 -0.25
CA ARG A 106 -3.85 -6.96 1.18
C ARG A 106 -4.58 -5.73 1.75
N TRP A 107 -4.57 -4.59 1.04
CA TRP A 107 -5.26 -3.36 1.47
C TRP A 107 -6.74 -3.58 1.73
N PHE A 108 -7.45 -4.24 0.81
CA PHE A 108 -8.88 -4.50 0.95
C PHE A 108 -9.18 -5.70 1.86
N CYS A 109 -8.32 -6.73 1.91
CA CYS A 109 -8.49 -7.88 2.79
C CYS A 109 -8.47 -7.47 4.27
N GLY A 110 -7.60 -6.51 4.63
CA GLY A 110 -7.61 -5.86 5.95
C GLY A 110 -6.62 -6.43 6.96
N GLN A 111 -6.94 -6.25 8.24
CA GLN A 111 -6.02 -6.53 9.35
C GLN A 111 -5.92 -8.01 9.77
N ASP A 112 -6.67 -8.91 9.15
CA ASP A 112 -6.69 -10.33 9.50
C ASP A 112 -5.34 -11.02 9.20
N PRO A 113 -4.90 -12.00 10.01
CA PRO A 113 -3.62 -12.69 9.77
C PRO A 113 -3.45 -13.25 8.35
N VAL A 114 -4.52 -13.76 7.73
CA VAL A 114 -4.43 -14.29 6.36
C VAL A 114 -4.09 -13.20 5.33
N CYS A 115 -4.48 -11.94 5.60
CA CYS A 115 -4.24 -10.80 4.72
C CYS A 115 -2.81 -10.26 4.83
N LYS A 116 -2.16 -10.50 5.98
CA LYS A 116 -0.84 -9.94 6.32
C LYS A 116 0.28 -10.97 6.25
N ALA A 117 -0.01 -12.19 5.85
CA ALA A 117 1.00 -13.22 5.72
C ALA A 117 2.11 -12.78 4.74
N PRO A 118 3.38 -13.07 5.02
CA PRO A 118 4.47 -12.76 4.11
C PRO A 118 4.43 -13.70 2.91
N ASP A 119 4.83 -13.20 1.74
CA ASP A 119 4.99 -14.05 0.56
C ASP A 119 6.37 -14.76 0.58
N PRO A 120 6.49 -15.94 -0.04
CA PRO A 120 5.46 -16.65 -0.79
C PRO A 120 4.46 -17.36 0.15
N GLN A 121 3.16 -17.12 -0.07
CA GLN A 121 2.11 -17.82 0.66
C GLN A 121 1.56 -19.04 -0.10
N PRO A 122 1.05 -20.07 0.62
CA PRO A 122 0.28 -21.14 0.01
C PRO A 122 -0.87 -20.61 -0.85
N HIS A 123 -1.14 -21.26 -1.98
CA HIS A 123 -2.22 -20.86 -2.90
C HIS A 123 -3.57 -20.71 -2.20
N THR A 124 -3.88 -21.60 -1.25
CA THR A 124 -5.11 -21.57 -0.45
C THR A 124 -5.23 -20.29 0.37
N GLN A 125 -4.15 -19.83 1.01
CA GLN A 125 -4.16 -18.59 1.80
C GLN A 125 -4.33 -17.36 0.90
N ARG A 126 -3.66 -17.34 -0.27
CA ARG A 126 -3.84 -16.26 -1.26
C ARG A 126 -5.28 -16.18 -1.76
N HIS A 127 -5.92 -17.33 -2.00
CA HIS A 127 -7.33 -17.40 -2.38
C HIS A 127 -8.25 -16.86 -1.29
N LEU A 128 -8.04 -17.26 -0.02
CA LEU A 128 -8.82 -16.73 1.10
C LEU A 128 -8.67 -15.21 1.23
N ALA A 129 -7.45 -14.69 1.11
CA ALA A 129 -7.21 -13.25 1.18
C ALA A 129 -7.92 -12.50 0.03
N LEU A 130 -7.90 -13.07 -1.18
CA LEU A 130 -8.60 -12.51 -2.34
C LEU A 130 -10.12 -12.48 -2.15
N GLU A 131 -10.71 -13.61 -1.72
CA GLU A 131 -12.16 -13.68 -1.50
C GLU A 131 -12.62 -12.68 -0.45
N ARG A 132 -11.85 -12.53 0.63
CA ARG A 132 -12.13 -11.53 1.67
C ARG A 132 -12.00 -10.10 1.15
N ALA A 133 -10.96 -9.81 0.37
CA ALA A 133 -10.79 -8.50 -0.27
C ALA A 133 -11.99 -8.15 -1.16
N VAL A 134 -12.43 -9.09 -2.01
CA VAL A 134 -13.62 -8.93 -2.87
C VAL A 134 -14.88 -8.72 -2.04
N HIS A 135 -15.04 -9.46 -0.94
CA HIS A 135 -16.16 -9.28 -0.03
C HIS A 135 -16.17 -7.87 0.58
N HIS A 136 -15.03 -7.38 1.11
CA HIS A 136 -14.96 -6.04 1.67
C HIS A 136 -15.24 -4.96 0.62
N ILE A 137 -14.68 -5.06 -0.59
CA ILE A 137 -14.95 -4.11 -1.68
C ILE A 137 -16.45 -4.00 -1.96
N ARG A 138 -17.17 -5.14 -1.97
CA ARG A 138 -18.60 -5.17 -2.30
C ARG A 138 -19.50 -4.73 -1.16
N MET A 139 -19.14 -5.03 0.09
CA MET A 139 -20.04 -4.91 1.23
C MET A 139 -19.70 -3.76 2.18
N MET A 140 -18.42 -3.37 2.24
CA MET A 140 -17.91 -2.43 3.27
C MET A 140 -17.43 -1.10 2.68
N TYR A 141 -17.10 -1.07 1.39
CA TYR A 141 -16.75 0.17 0.69
C TYR A 141 -17.98 0.75 -0.01
N VAL A 142 -18.21 2.05 0.18
CA VAL A 142 -19.27 2.79 -0.51
C VAL A 142 -18.94 2.91 -2.00
N TRP A 143 -17.67 3.13 -2.32
CA TRP A 143 -17.20 3.21 -3.69
C TRP A 143 -15.71 2.86 -3.80
N VAL A 144 -15.35 2.16 -4.89
CA VAL A 144 -13.96 1.94 -5.27
C VAL A 144 -13.79 2.34 -6.73
N GLY A 145 -13.09 3.46 -6.97
CA GLY A 145 -12.79 3.96 -8.30
C GLY A 145 -11.66 3.19 -8.99
N VAL A 146 -11.55 3.32 -10.31
CA VAL A 146 -10.40 2.84 -11.09
C VAL A 146 -9.68 4.07 -11.64
N LEU A 147 -8.38 4.22 -11.37
CA LEU A 147 -7.63 5.43 -11.69
C LEU A 147 -7.70 5.83 -13.18
N GLU A 148 -7.78 4.83 -14.06
CA GLU A 148 -7.80 5.00 -15.50
C GLU A 148 -9.19 5.35 -16.09
N ARG A 149 -10.22 5.59 -15.26
CA ARG A 149 -11.61 5.83 -15.73
C ARG A 149 -12.28 7.04 -15.10
#